data_AF-A0AAV1KCV3-F1
#
_entry.id   AF-A0AAV1KCV3-F1
#
_cell.length_a   1.000
_cell.length_b   1.000
_cell.length_c   1.000
_cell.angle_alpha   90.00
_cell.angle_beta   90.00
_cell.angle_gamma   90.00
#
_symmetry.space_group_name_H-M   'P 1'
#
loop_
_entity.id
_entity.type
_entity.pdbx_description
1 polymer ?
#
loop_
_entity_poly.entity_id
_entity_poly.type
_entity_poly.pdbx_seq_one_letter_code
_entity_poly.pdbx_strand_id
1 'polypeptide(L)'
;MSSETCNVSQGSSCSTEFRNFKLPEVKIPVFSGNYSEWQTFRDLYLGLIHNNKTLDGAQKLYYLKGYLTGDAEQLLRNINVTSDNYTASWEKLESMYNNKRFLAKGILKRLFNQKSLTVESATEIKRLLSTTSDCLDSIKNLGIDVTSWDILIILRYC
;
A
#
# COMPACT_ATOMS: atom_id res chain seq x y z
N MET A 1 -40.48 -18.48 -57.50
CA MET A 1 -39.45 -17.42 -57.47
C MET A 1 -40.06 -16.26 -56.71
N SER A 2 -40.07 -16.28 -55.37
CA SER A 2 -38.94 -15.89 -54.49
C SER A 2 -38.68 -14.37 -54.62
N SER A 3 -38.75 -13.53 -53.60
CA SER A 3 -39.02 -13.68 -52.17
C SER A 3 -39.41 -12.31 -51.61
N GLU A 4 -40.20 -12.31 -50.53
CA GLU A 4 -40.31 -11.21 -49.57
C GLU A 4 -38.93 -10.85 -48.99
N THR A 5 -38.75 -9.58 -48.60
CA THR A 5 -38.02 -9.25 -47.37
C THR A 5 -38.43 -7.85 -46.88
N CYS A 6 -39.24 -7.85 -45.84
CA CYS A 6 -39.45 -6.71 -44.95
C CYS A 6 -38.15 -6.43 -44.18
N ASN A 7 -37.64 -5.20 -44.26
CA ASN A 7 -36.45 -4.81 -43.51
C ASN A 7 -36.85 -4.33 -42.11
N VAL A 8 -36.93 -5.28 -41.17
CA VAL A 8 -36.98 -5.02 -39.73
C VAL A 8 -35.57 -5.17 -39.19
N SER A 9 -35.04 -4.14 -38.54
CA SER A 9 -34.39 -4.23 -37.22
C SER A 9 -33.87 -2.86 -36.81
N GLN A 10 -34.74 -2.05 -36.20
CA GLN A 10 -34.33 -1.09 -35.18
C GLN A 10 -33.70 -1.88 -34.03
N GLY A 11 -32.38 -2.01 -34.06
CA GLY A 11 -31.57 -2.41 -32.91
C GLY A 11 -31.13 -1.15 -32.18
N SER A 12 -32.02 -0.59 -31.35
CA SER A 12 -31.67 0.43 -30.36
C SER A 12 -30.53 -0.12 -29.51
N SER A 13 -29.31 0.31 -29.81
CA SER A 13 -28.14 -0.01 -29.02
C SER A 13 -28.31 0.73 -27.71
N CYS A 14 -28.66 -0.02 -26.66
CA CYS A 14 -28.60 0.45 -25.28
C CYS A 14 -27.13 0.80 -25.00
N SER A 15 -26.74 2.03 -25.29
CA SER A 15 -25.54 2.61 -24.72
C SER A 15 -25.82 2.69 -23.22
N THR A 16 -25.39 1.65 -22.50
CA THR A 16 -25.20 1.72 -21.07
C THR A 16 -24.24 2.88 -20.85
N GLU A 17 -24.81 4.07 -20.63
CA GLU A 17 -24.11 5.19 -20.05
C GLU A 17 -23.61 4.69 -18.70
N PHE A 18 -22.37 4.20 -18.69
CA PHE A 18 -21.59 4.21 -17.48
C PHE A 18 -21.56 5.67 -17.08
N ARG A 19 -22.47 6.03 -16.17
CA ARG A 19 -22.41 7.27 -15.41
C ARG A 19 -20.96 7.38 -15.00
N ASN A 20 -20.27 8.33 -15.62
CA ASN A 20 -18.92 8.71 -15.25
C ASN A 20 -19.03 9.28 -13.84
N PHE A 21 -19.15 8.39 -12.85
CA PHE A 21 -18.76 8.66 -11.49
C PHE A 21 -17.28 8.98 -11.61
N LYS A 22 -16.96 10.26 -11.82
CA LYS A 22 -15.62 10.76 -11.61
C LYS A 22 -15.36 10.57 -10.14
N LEU A 23 -14.75 9.44 -9.78
CA LEU A 23 -14.18 9.27 -8.46
C LEU A 23 -13.29 10.50 -8.20
N PRO A 24 -13.26 11.03 -6.96
CA PRO A 24 -12.34 12.10 -6.62
C PRO A 24 -10.95 11.71 -7.11
N GLU A 25 -10.30 12.62 -7.84
CA GLU A 25 -8.97 12.39 -8.36
C GLU A 25 -8.05 12.01 -7.19
N VAL A 26 -7.63 10.75 -7.15
CA VAL A 26 -6.81 10.22 -6.06
C VAL A 26 -5.43 10.83 -6.21
N LYS A 27 -5.19 11.91 -5.46
CA LYS A 27 -3.88 12.55 -5.39
C LYS A 27 -2.94 11.63 -4.61
N ILE A 28 -1.92 11.11 -5.28
CA ILE A 28 -0.85 10.37 -4.62
C ILE A 28 -0.13 11.36 -3.69
N PRO A 29 -0.06 11.08 -2.37
CA PRO A 29 0.68 11.92 -1.45
C PRO A 29 2.18 11.87 -1.80
N VAL A 30 2.87 12.99 -1.61
CA VAL A 30 4.32 13.06 -1.83
C VAL A 30 5.01 12.24 -0.75
N PHE A 31 5.94 11.37 -1.15
CA PHE A 31 6.69 10.51 -0.25
C PHE A 31 8.03 11.13 0.12
N SER A 32 8.19 11.43 1.40
CA SER A 32 9.37 12.09 1.97
C SER A 32 10.53 11.16 2.33
N GLY A 33 10.30 9.84 2.30
CA GLY A 33 11.23 8.85 2.87
C GLY A 33 10.80 8.33 4.25
N ASN A 34 9.64 8.72 4.77
CA ASN A 34 9.16 8.21 6.05
C ASN A 34 8.62 6.77 5.92
N TYR A 35 9.22 5.82 6.64
CA TYR A 35 8.81 4.41 6.64
C TYR A 35 7.32 4.19 6.95
N SER A 36 6.70 5.05 7.77
CA SER A 36 5.27 4.95 8.09
C SER A 36 4.36 5.28 6.91
N GLU A 37 4.81 6.14 5.99
CA GLU A 37 4.05 6.57 4.80
C GLU A 37 4.30 5.64 3.60
N TRP A 38 5.37 4.86 3.64
CA TRP A 38 5.80 4.00 2.54
C TRP A 38 4.73 3.02 2.09
N GLN A 39 4.05 2.35 3.03
CA GLN A 39 3.06 1.33 2.69
C GLN A 39 1.86 1.93 1.95
N THR A 40 1.30 3.03 2.46
CA THR A 40 0.21 3.75 1.80
C THR A 40 0.62 4.32 0.44
N PHE A 41 1.80 4.92 0.35
CA PHE A 41 2.33 5.43 -0.92
C PHE A 41 2.50 4.31 -1.95
N ARG A 42 3.12 3.20 -1.55
CA ARG A 42 3.35 2.04 -2.40
C ARG A 42 2.05 1.49 -2.96
N ASP A 43 1.04 1.27 -2.12
CA ASP A 43 -0.24 0.71 -2.56
C ASP A 43 -0.97 1.62 -3.55
N LEU A 44 -0.97 2.94 -3.28
CA LEU A 44 -1.54 3.94 -4.18
C LEU A 44 -0.78 4.01 -5.51
N TYR A 45 0.55 4.03 -5.46
CA TYR A 45 1.39 4.08 -6.65
C TYR A 45 1.25 2.80 -7.49
N LEU A 46 1.16 1.63 -6.85
CA LEU A 46 0.96 0.35 -7.52
C LEU A 46 -0.38 0.32 -8.26
N GLY A 47 -1.46 0.74 -7.59
CA GLY A 47 -2.81 0.75 -8.15
C GLY A 47 -3.00 1.77 -9.29
N LEU A 48 -2.36 2.94 -9.20
CA LEU A 48 -2.58 4.03 -10.15
C LEU A 48 -1.59 4.06 -11.31
N ILE A 49 -0.31 3.80 -11.06
CA ILE A 49 0.77 4.02 -12.04
C ILE A 49 1.45 2.70 -12.43
N HIS A 50 1.82 1.85 -11.48
CA HIS A 50 2.56 0.61 -11.79
C HIS A 50 1.72 -0.37 -12.63
N ASN A 51 0.47 -0.63 -12.21
CA ASN A 51 -0.46 -1.53 -12.88
C ASN A 51 -1.07 -0.94 -14.15
N ASN A 52 -0.83 0.35 -14.41
CA ASN A 52 -1.32 1.01 -15.60
C ASN A 52 -0.48 0.57 -16.82
N LYS A 53 -1.15 -0.09 -17.78
CA LYS A 53 -0.51 -0.60 -19.01
C LYS A 53 -0.34 0.46 -20.11
N THR A 54 -0.93 1.65 -19.93
CA THR A 54 -0.84 2.74 -20.93
C THR A 54 0.44 3.56 -20.79
N LEU A 55 1.10 3.49 -19.62
CA LEU A 55 2.34 4.20 -19.32
C LEU A 55 3.56 3.33 -19.62
N ASP A 56 4.53 3.89 -20.34
CA ASP A 56 5.85 3.28 -20.51
C ASP A 56 6.69 3.38 -19.21
N GLY A 57 7.68 2.50 -19.05
CA GLY A 57 8.57 2.50 -17.89
C GLY A 57 9.27 3.86 -17.66
N ALA A 58 9.64 4.57 -18.73
CA ALA A 58 10.24 5.90 -18.59
C ALA A 58 9.24 6.92 -17.99
N GLN A 59 7.98 6.89 -18.43
CA GLN A 59 6.93 7.74 -17.87
C GLN A 59 6.62 7.38 -16.42
N LYS A 60 6.58 6.08 -16.08
CA LYS A 60 6.43 5.63 -14.70
C LYS A 60 7.57 6.16 -13.84
N LEU A 61 8.82 6.07 -14.29
CA LEU A 61 9.95 6.59 -13.54
C LEU A 61 9.92 8.12 -13.40
N TYR A 62 9.45 8.84 -14.41
CA TYR A 62 9.23 10.28 -14.33
C TYR A 62 8.21 10.64 -13.24
N TYR A 63 7.05 9.98 -13.22
CA TYR A 63 6.05 10.19 -12.18
C TYR A 63 6.59 9.80 -10.80
N LEU A 64 7.31 8.68 -10.70
CA LEU A 64 7.95 8.25 -9.46
C LEU A 64 8.82 9.38 -8.89
N LYS A 65 9.75 9.94 -9.67
CA LYS A 65 10.60 11.04 -9.21
C LYS A 65 9.80 12.29 -8.82
N GLY A 66 8.70 12.58 -9.50
CA GLY A 66 7.83 13.72 -9.19
C GLY A 66 7.06 13.59 -7.85
N TYR A 67 6.77 12.37 -7.41
CA TYR A 67 6.10 12.12 -6.12
C TYR A 67 7.07 11.86 -4.96
N LEU A 68 8.38 11.90 -5.20
CA LEU A 68 9.39 11.71 -4.18
C LEU A 68 9.95 13.06 -3.73
N THR A 69 10.22 13.20 -2.44
CA THR A 69 10.88 14.37 -1.85
C THR A 69 11.89 13.93 -0.79
N GLY A 70 12.80 14.82 -0.44
CA GLY A 70 13.79 14.59 0.62
C GLY A 70 14.72 13.40 0.34
N ASP A 71 14.85 12.52 1.32
CA ASP A 71 15.79 11.38 1.26
C ASP A 71 15.43 10.40 0.14
N ALA A 72 14.13 10.21 -0.12
CA ALA A 72 13.66 9.28 -1.14
C ALA A 72 13.94 9.79 -2.57
N GLU A 73 13.86 11.09 -2.79
CA GLU A 73 14.27 11.72 -4.05
C GLU A 73 15.78 11.61 -4.25
N GLN A 74 16.56 11.88 -3.20
CA GLN A 74 18.03 11.83 -3.26
C GLN A 74 18.53 10.44 -3.66
N LEU A 75 17.82 9.39 -3.26
CA LEU A 75 18.13 7.99 -3.60
C LEU A 75 18.05 7.68 -5.09
N LEU A 76 17.13 8.36 -5.80
CA LEU A 76 16.84 8.18 -7.23
C LEU A 76 17.31 9.35 -8.11
N ARG A 77 17.87 10.41 -7.50
CA ARG A 77 18.33 11.61 -8.19
C ARG A 77 19.32 11.29 -9.32
N ASN A 78 20.30 10.42 -9.05
CA ASN A 78 21.37 10.06 -9.99
C ASN A 78 20.95 9.04 -11.06
N ILE A 79 19.71 8.54 -11.03
CA ILE A 79 19.22 7.58 -12.01
C ILE A 79 18.55 8.31 -13.17
N ASN A 80 18.94 7.94 -14.39
CA ASN A 80 18.38 8.46 -15.62
C ASN A 80 16.96 7.91 -15.84
N VAL A 81 16.05 8.77 -16.29
CA VAL A 81 14.65 8.43 -16.55
C VAL A 81 14.58 7.61 -17.84
N THR A 82 14.65 6.30 -17.71
CA THR A 82 14.65 5.33 -18.82
C THR A 82 13.79 4.13 -18.43
N SER A 83 13.14 3.48 -19.42
CA SER A 83 12.28 2.32 -19.19
C SER A 83 13.02 1.17 -18.49
N ASP A 84 14.26 0.90 -18.91
CA ASP A 84 15.13 -0.12 -18.31
C ASP A 84 15.46 0.15 -16.84
N ASN A 85 15.59 1.43 -16.48
CA ASN A 85 15.94 1.84 -15.11
C ASN A 85 14.74 1.87 -14.17
N TYR A 86 13.50 1.79 -14.68
CA TYR A 86 12.31 1.84 -13.83
C TYR A 86 12.28 0.68 -12.83
N THR A 87 12.47 -0.56 -13.31
CA THR A 87 12.44 -1.76 -12.47
C THR A 87 13.52 -1.68 -11.39
N ALA A 88 14.77 -1.35 -11.77
CA ALA A 88 15.86 -1.20 -10.82
C ALA A 88 15.63 -0.08 -9.80
N SER A 89 15.04 1.05 -10.23
CA SER A 89 14.70 2.16 -9.35
C SER A 89 13.62 1.78 -8.34
N TRP A 90 12.58 1.09 -8.80
CA TRP A 90 11.47 0.62 -7.97
C TRP A 90 11.93 -0.41 -6.95
N GLU A 91 12.72 -1.41 -7.36
CA GLU A 91 13.30 -2.41 -6.46
C GLU A 91 14.24 -1.80 -5.44
N LYS A 92 15.04 -0.80 -5.82
CA LYS A 92 15.92 -0.09 -4.88
C LYS A 92 15.13 0.69 -3.83
N LEU A 93 14.07 1.37 -4.25
CA LEU A 93 13.16 2.10 -3.36
C LEU A 93 12.46 1.10 -2.41
N GLU A 94 11.98 -0.02 -2.94
CA GLU A 94 11.40 -1.10 -2.17
C GLU A 94 12.39 -1.71 -1.19
N SER A 95 13.60 -2.05 -1.59
CA SER A 95 14.60 -2.64 -0.69
C SER A 95 14.92 -1.73 0.50
N MET A 96 14.98 -0.42 0.26
CA MET A 96 15.34 0.58 1.26
C MET A 96 14.21 0.89 2.23
N TYR A 97 12.97 1.01 1.72
CA TYR A 97 11.81 1.44 2.51
C TYR A 97 10.86 0.30 2.91
N ASN A 98 10.83 -0.80 2.14
CA ASN A 98 10.13 -2.06 2.50
C ASN A 98 11.00 -2.94 3.40
N ASN A 99 11.77 -2.35 4.31
CA ASN A 99 12.56 -3.11 5.27
C ASN A 99 11.62 -3.69 6.34
N LYS A 100 11.12 -4.90 6.07
CA LYS A 100 10.26 -5.67 6.97
C LYS A 100 10.79 -5.74 8.40
N ARG A 101 12.12 -5.77 8.60
CA ARG A 101 12.73 -5.80 9.95
C ARG A 101 12.58 -4.47 10.69
N PHE A 102 12.68 -3.34 9.99
CA PHE A 102 12.50 -2.02 10.63
C PHE A 102 11.03 -1.81 11.01
N LEU A 103 10.10 -2.15 10.11
CA LEU A 103 8.67 -2.09 10.38
C LEU A 103 8.29 -3.04 11.53
N ALA A 104 8.79 -4.28 11.52
CA ALA A 104 8.59 -5.23 12.61
C ALA A 104 9.16 -4.70 13.93
N LYS A 105 10.37 -4.12 13.93
CA LYS A 105 10.97 -3.52 15.13
C LYS A 105 10.13 -2.36 15.67
N GLY A 106 9.53 -1.54 14.80
CA GLY A 106 8.60 -0.47 15.19
C GLY A 106 7.33 -1.02 15.85
N ILE A 107 6.71 -2.03 15.24
CA ILE A 107 5.52 -2.69 15.80
C ILE A 107 5.86 -3.40 17.12
N LEU A 108 7.00 -4.07 17.18
CA LEU A 108 7.49 -4.76 18.37
C LEU A 108 7.79 -3.79 19.50
N LYS A 109 8.38 -2.63 19.19
CA LYS A 109 8.57 -1.56 20.16
C LYS A 109 7.22 -1.03 20.66
N ARG A 110 6.23 -0.87 19.78
CA ARG A 110 4.86 -0.47 20.18
C ARG A 110 4.23 -1.51 21.10
N LEU A 111 4.37 -2.79 20.80
CA LEU A 111 3.87 -3.91 21.62
C LEU A 111 4.55 -3.93 23.00
N PHE A 112 5.88 -3.90 23.06
CA PHE A 112 6.60 -4.00 24.33
C PHE A 112 6.59 -2.72 25.17
N ASN A 113 6.39 -1.55 24.55
CA ASN A 113 6.35 -0.26 25.24
C ASN A 113 4.92 0.11 25.70
N GLN A 114 3.96 -0.81 25.61
CA GLN A 114 2.67 -0.66 26.28
C GLN A 114 2.89 -0.55 27.80
N LYS A 115 2.25 0.44 28.43
CA LYS A 115 2.34 0.65 29.87
C LYS A 115 1.73 -0.55 30.60
N SER A 116 2.43 -1.07 31.61
CA SER A 116 1.86 -2.05 32.55
C SER A 116 0.68 -1.39 33.26
N LEU A 117 -0.48 -2.04 33.18
CA LEU A 117 -1.69 -1.55 33.84
C LEU A 117 -1.44 -1.50 35.35
N THR A 118 -1.45 -0.29 35.90
CA THR A 118 -1.30 -0.05 37.34
C THR A 118 -2.65 0.03 38.05
N VAL A 119 -3.75 0.08 37.27
CA VAL A 119 -5.12 0.17 37.75
C VAL A 119 -5.97 -0.82 36.95
N GLU A 120 -6.70 -1.68 37.65
CA GLU A 120 -7.66 -2.62 37.06
C GLU A 120 -8.90 -1.88 36.55
N SER A 121 -8.83 -1.41 35.31
CA SER A 121 -10.00 -0.92 34.58
C SER A 121 -10.27 -1.81 33.37
N ALA A 122 -11.52 -2.29 33.24
CA ALA A 122 -11.96 -3.07 32.09
C ALA A 122 -11.75 -2.34 30.75
N THR A 123 -11.77 -1.01 30.75
CA THR A 123 -11.50 -0.21 29.54
C THR A 123 -10.04 -0.29 29.11
N GLU A 124 -9.11 -0.25 30.06
CA GLU A 124 -7.68 -0.29 29.74
C GLU A 124 -7.21 -1.69 29.37
N ILE A 125 -7.78 -2.73 29.97
CA ILE A 125 -7.56 -4.13 29.56
C ILE A 125 -8.02 -4.34 28.11
N LYS A 126 -9.21 -3.85 27.74
CA LYS A 126 -9.71 -3.92 26.37
C LYS A 126 -8.82 -3.15 25.39
N ARG A 127 -8.36 -1.95 25.76
CA ARG A 127 -7.48 -1.12 24.94
C ARG A 127 -6.13 -1.80 24.70
N LEU A 128 -5.58 -2.43 25.73
CA LEU A 128 -4.35 -3.21 25.68
C LEU A 128 -4.47 -4.42 24.75
N LEU A 129 -5.57 -5.17 24.88
CA LEU A 129 -5.86 -6.32 24.03
C LEU A 129 -6.02 -5.91 22.56
N SER A 130 -6.81 -4.86 22.30
CA SER A 130 -6.99 -4.32 20.94
C SER A 130 -5.66 -3.92 20.32
N THR A 131 -4.84 -3.16 21.06
CA THR A 131 -3.53 -2.73 20.57
C THR A 131 -2.58 -3.91 20.35
N THR A 132 -2.65 -4.94 21.19
CA THR A 132 -1.87 -6.18 21.02
C THR A 132 -2.30 -6.93 19.75
N SER A 133 -3.61 -7.09 19.54
CA SER A 133 -4.17 -7.71 18.34
C SER A 133 -3.75 -6.94 17.08
N ASP A 134 -3.90 -5.61 17.08
CA ASP A 134 -3.51 -4.75 15.96
C ASP A 134 -2.02 -4.90 15.62
N CYS A 135 -1.16 -5.02 16.65
CA CYS A 135 0.27 -5.28 16.45
C CYS A 135 0.51 -6.66 15.84
N LEU A 136 -0.14 -7.70 16.33
CA LEU A 136 0.00 -9.06 15.82
C LEU A 136 -0.49 -9.15 14.37
N ASP A 137 -1.64 -8.56 14.06
CA ASP A 137 -2.19 -8.52 12.69
C ASP A 137 -1.27 -7.74 11.75
N SER A 138 -0.70 -6.62 12.22
CA SER A 138 0.31 -5.89 11.46
C SER A 138 1.54 -6.77 11.18
N ILE A 139 2.07 -7.51 12.17
CA ILE A 139 3.24 -8.40 11.98
C ILE A 139 2.90 -9.57 11.04
N LYS A 140 1.70 -10.13 11.13
CA LYS A 140 1.20 -11.14 10.17
C LYS A 140 1.18 -10.61 8.75
N ASN A 141 0.69 -9.38 8.54
CA ASN A 141 0.67 -8.72 7.23
C ASN A 141 2.08 -8.46 6.67
N LEU A 142 3.09 -8.33 7.52
CA LEU A 142 4.50 -8.26 7.10
C LEU A 142 5.06 -9.62 6.63
N GLY A 143 4.32 -10.72 6.83
CA GLY A 143 4.73 -12.08 6.51
C GLY A 143 5.70 -12.70 7.53
N ILE A 144 5.68 -12.21 8.77
CA ILE A 144 6.47 -12.77 9.87
C ILE A 144 5.56 -13.73 10.65
N ASP A 145 6.04 -14.96 10.86
CA ASP A 145 5.32 -15.93 11.66
C ASP A 145 5.29 -15.50 13.14
N VAL A 146 4.09 -15.26 13.65
CA VAL A 146 3.80 -14.91 15.05
C VAL A 146 3.23 -16.09 15.84
N THR A 147 3.20 -17.28 15.25
CA THR A 147 2.54 -18.47 15.81
C THR A 147 3.22 -18.94 17.11
N SER A 148 4.50 -18.59 17.32
CA SER A 148 5.23 -18.90 18.57
C SER A 148 5.25 -17.74 19.59
N TRP A 149 4.56 -16.63 19.32
CA TRP A 149 4.69 -15.42 20.14
C TRP A 149 3.75 -15.39 21.35
N ASP A 150 2.78 -16.30 21.40
CA ASP A 150 1.86 -16.45 22.53
C ASP A 150 2.62 -16.62 23.85
N ILE A 151 3.73 -17.37 23.84
CA ILE A 151 4.59 -17.59 25.01
C ILE A 151 5.24 -16.28 25.48
N LEU A 152 5.71 -15.43 24.56
CA LEU A 152 6.33 -14.14 24.89
C LEU A 152 5.31 -13.15 25.46
N ILE A 153 4.07 -13.22 24.99
CA ILE A 153 2.96 -12.40 25.47
C ILE A 153 2.56 -12.86 26.87
N ILE A 154 2.38 -14.16 27.08
CA ILE A 154 2.03 -14.73 28.40
C ILE A 154 3.10 -14.38 29.44
N LEU A 155 4.40 -14.53 29.12
CA LEU A 155 5.52 -14.21 30.02
C LEU A 155 5.61 -12.73 30.42
N ARG A 156 4.95 -11.81 29.70
CA ARG A 156 4.93 -10.37 30.01
C ARG A 156 3.78 -10.00 30.94
N TYR A 157 2.69 -10.77 30.91
CA TYR A 157 1.43 -10.49 31.60
C TYR A 157 1.14 -11.42 32.79
N CYS A 158 1.97 -12.44 33.02
CA CYS A 158 2.04 -13.23 34.25
C CYS A 158 3.12 -12.63 35.18
#